data_AF-A0A1A8XVB1-F1
#
_entry.id   AF-A0A1A8XVB1-F1
#
_cell.length_a   1.000
_cell.length_b   1.000
_cell.length_c   1.000
_cell.angle_alpha   90.00
_cell.angle_beta   90.00
_cell.angle_gamma   90.00
#
_symmetry.space_group_name_H-M   'P 1'
#
loop_
_entity.id
_entity.type
_entity.pdbx_description
1 polymer ?
#
loop_
_entity_poly.entity_id
_entity_poly.type
_entity_poly.pdbx_seq_one_letter_code
_entity_poly.pdbx_strand_id
1 'polypeptide(L)'
;MAELVTIARPYAEAVFRIALENKALAAWSERLSLLSAIAGDNQMRSCIGNPELSATQKSELFKALVGRAVDGGEANLIDVLAANERLSALPEIADLFEALRAAQEGVTEATIYSAFPLDDAQRKDLITDLEARFKTRLTAEVVVDQSLIGGVKIVVGDQVLDTSVRGKLESLRLALNN
;
A
#
# COMPACT_ATOMS: atom_id res chain seq x y z
N MET A 1 -7.60 3.66 -15.14
CA MET A 1 -6.95 3.43 -13.83
C MET A 1 -7.71 2.38 -13.02
N ALA A 2 -9.03 2.49 -12.81
CA ALA A 2 -9.81 1.49 -12.06
C ALA A 2 -9.85 0.06 -12.64
N GLU A 3 -9.62 -0.09 -13.96
CA GLU A 3 -9.64 -1.40 -14.63
C GLU A 3 -8.41 -2.25 -14.29
N LEU A 4 -7.24 -1.62 -14.11
CA LEU A 4 -6.00 -2.32 -13.77
C LEU A 4 -6.03 -2.84 -12.34
N VAL A 5 -6.51 -2.04 -11.38
CA VAL A 5 -6.72 -2.45 -9.98
C VAL A 5 -7.64 -3.66 -9.87
N THR A 6 -8.73 -3.68 -10.63
CA THR A 6 -9.70 -4.79 -10.60
C THR A 6 -9.10 -6.09 -11.14
N ILE A 7 -8.22 -5.99 -12.14
CA ILE A 7 -7.50 -7.12 -12.71
C ILE A 7 -6.36 -7.58 -11.79
N ALA A 8 -5.66 -6.65 -11.15
CA ALA A 8 -4.51 -6.90 -10.28
C ALA A 8 -4.89 -7.63 -8.99
N ARG A 9 -6.05 -7.32 -8.41
CA ARG A 9 -6.52 -7.85 -7.11
C ARG A 9 -6.47 -9.38 -7.00
N PRO A 10 -7.08 -10.19 -7.90
CA PRO A 10 -7.04 -11.64 -7.79
C PRO A 10 -5.62 -12.22 -7.91
N TYR A 11 -4.73 -11.59 -8.69
CA TYR A 11 -3.32 -12.02 -8.77
C TYR A 11 -2.58 -11.69 -7.48
N ALA A 12 -2.76 -10.47 -6.95
CA ALA A 12 -2.16 -10.07 -5.69
C ALA A 12 -2.59 -11.01 -4.54
N GLU A 13 -3.87 -11.33 -4.44
CA GLU A 13 -4.39 -12.28 -3.44
C GLU A 13 -3.84 -13.70 -3.61
N ALA A 14 -3.71 -14.20 -4.85
CA ALA A 14 -3.16 -15.51 -5.12
C ALA A 14 -1.67 -15.60 -4.71
N VAL A 15 -0.87 -14.62 -5.13
CA VAL A 15 0.55 -14.50 -4.75
C VAL A 15 0.68 -14.37 -3.24
N PHE A 16 -0.17 -13.54 -2.62
CA PHE A 16 -0.23 -13.35 -1.19
C PHE A 16 -0.47 -14.65 -0.43
N ARG A 17 -1.45 -15.45 -0.87
CA ARG A 17 -1.77 -16.73 -0.27
C ARG A 17 -0.57 -17.69 -0.34
N ILE A 18 0.06 -17.80 -1.51
CA ILE A 18 1.27 -18.63 -1.71
C ILE A 18 2.41 -18.14 -0.82
N ALA A 19 2.63 -16.83 -0.73
CA ALA A 19 3.67 -16.24 0.09
C ALA A 19 3.41 -16.45 1.59
N LEU A 20 2.14 -16.41 2.02
CA LEU A 20 1.71 -16.68 3.38
C LEU A 20 1.92 -18.16 3.75
N GLU A 21 1.51 -19.09 2.89
CA GLU A 21 1.69 -20.54 3.08
C GLU A 21 3.17 -20.91 3.19
N ASN A 22 4.03 -20.28 2.38
CA ASN A 22 5.47 -20.51 2.39
C ASN A 22 6.25 -19.65 3.39
N LYS A 23 5.56 -18.80 4.19
CA LYS A 23 6.19 -17.80 5.09
C LYS A 23 7.26 -16.93 4.42
N ALA A 24 7.10 -16.66 3.12
CA ALA A 24 8.05 -15.95 2.29
C ALA A 24 7.58 -14.52 1.93
N LEU A 25 6.69 -13.93 2.74
CA LEU A 25 6.09 -12.62 2.51
C LEU A 25 7.12 -11.51 2.25
N ALA A 26 8.20 -11.45 3.04
CA ALA A 26 9.24 -10.44 2.87
C ALA A 26 10.03 -10.63 1.55
N ALA A 27 10.36 -11.87 1.20
CA ALA A 27 11.07 -12.16 -0.04
C ALA A 27 10.21 -11.82 -1.28
N TRP A 28 8.91 -12.11 -1.21
CA TRP A 28 7.95 -11.75 -2.25
C TRP A 28 7.74 -10.24 -2.36
N SER A 29 7.68 -9.53 -1.24
CA SER A 29 7.60 -8.05 -1.19
C SER A 29 8.79 -7.40 -1.90
N GLU A 30 10.02 -7.80 -1.58
CA GLU A 30 11.22 -7.29 -2.23
C GLU A 30 11.22 -7.58 -3.74
N ARG A 31 10.80 -8.79 -4.14
CA ARG A 31 10.71 -9.14 -5.57
C ARG A 31 9.65 -8.37 -6.32
N LEU A 32 8.44 -8.25 -5.77
CA LEU A 32 7.36 -7.50 -6.38
C LEU A 32 7.72 -6.02 -6.49
N SER A 33 8.43 -5.47 -5.50
CA SER A 33 8.96 -4.12 -5.55
C SER A 33 9.98 -3.95 -6.70
N LEU A 34 10.88 -4.91 -6.87
CA LEU A 34 11.85 -4.91 -7.98
C LEU A 34 11.15 -5.05 -9.34
N LEU A 35 10.16 -5.94 -9.47
CA LEU A 35 9.34 -6.10 -10.67
C LEU A 35 8.54 -4.84 -11.00
N SER A 36 7.98 -4.20 -9.98
CA SER A 36 7.27 -2.92 -10.10
C SER A 36 8.21 -1.81 -10.58
N ALA A 37 9.41 -1.73 -10.03
CA ALA A 37 10.42 -0.77 -10.47
C ALA A 37 10.82 -0.97 -11.94
N ILE A 38 11.01 -2.23 -12.36
CA ILE A 38 11.29 -2.57 -13.77
C ILE A 38 10.09 -2.19 -14.66
N ALA A 39 8.86 -2.54 -14.26
CA ALA A 39 7.66 -2.21 -15.02
C ALA A 39 7.37 -0.70 -15.07
N GLY A 40 7.82 0.04 -14.06
CA GLY A 40 7.73 1.48 -13.96
C GLY A 40 8.72 2.24 -14.85
N ASP A 41 9.79 1.59 -15.31
CA ASP A 41 10.77 2.20 -16.19
C ASP A 41 10.16 2.57 -17.56
N ASN A 42 10.50 3.74 -18.08
CA ASN A 42 9.87 4.29 -19.28
C ASN A 42 10.15 3.44 -20.54
N GLN A 43 11.34 2.81 -20.62
CA GLN A 43 11.68 1.90 -21.72
C GLN A 43 10.84 0.63 -21.61
N MET A 44 10.70 0.08 -20.39
CA MET A 44 9.94 -1.13 -20.18
C MET A 44 8.45 -0.91 -20.40
N ARG A 45 7.90 0.21 -19.95
CA ARG A 45 6.50 0.59 -20.18
C ARG A 45 6.17 0.70 -21.67
N SER A 46 7.11 1.23 -22.46
CA SER A 46 7.00 1.28 -23.91
C SER A 46 7.04 -0.11 -24.55
N CYS A 47 7.90 -1.01 -24.06
CA CYS A 47 7.93 -2.42 -24.50
C CYS A 47 6.67 -3.20 -24.11
N ILE A 48 6.15 -3.00 -22.90
CA ILE A 48 4.93 -3.66 -22.41
C ILE A 48 3.73 -3.24 -23.24
N GLY A 49 3.60 -1.94 -23.54
CA GLY A 49 2.53 -1.38 -24.36
C GLY A 49 2.69 -1.64 -25.86
N ASN A 50 3.81 -2.19 -26.31
CA ASN A 50 4.02 -2.50 -27.72
C ASN A 50 3.33 -3.82 -28.11
N PRO A 51 2.36 -3.82 -29.03
CA PRO A 51 1.68 -5.03 -29.51
C PRO A 51 2.55 -5.89 -30.44
N GLU A 52 3.68 -5.39 -30.95
CA GLU A 52 4.60 -6.14 -31.81
C GLU A 52 5.43 -7.18 -31.04
N LEU A 53 5.56 -7.02 -29.72
CA LEU A 53 6.31 -7.92 -28.86
C LEU A 53 5.41 -9.05 -28.36
N SER A 54 5.82 -10.29 -28.59
CA SER A 54 5.07 -11.46 -28.10
C SER A 54 5.17 -11.59 -26.58
N ALA A 55 4.16 -12.22 -25.98
CA ALA A 55 4.13 -12.51 -24.54
C ALA A 55 5.44 -13.19 -24.06
N THR A 56 5.96 -14.13 -24.85
CA THR A 56 7.20 -14.86 -24.54
C THR A 56 8.43 -13.94 -24.57
N GLN A 57 8.53 -13.01 -25.54
CA GLN A 57 9.63 -12.05 -25.58
C GLN A 57 9.58 -11.10 -24.38
N LYS A 58 8.39 -10.64 -24.00
CA LYS A 58 8.21 -9.78 -22.82
C LYS A 58 8.59 -10.53 -21.53
N SER A 59 8.20 -11.79 -21.37
CA SER A 59 8.54 -12.57 -20.18
C SER A 59 10.04 -12.84 -20.08
N GLU A 60 10.72 -13.17 -21.19
CA GLU A 60 12.17 -13.34 -21.24
C GLU A 60 12.91 -12.04 -20.91
N LEU A 61 12.43 -10.90 -21.39
CA LEU A 61 13.00 -9.59 -21.07
C LEU A 61 12.89 -9.28 -19.56
N PHE A 62 11.74 -9.53 -18.96
CA PHE A 62 11.54 -9.40 -17.52
C PHE A 62 12.46 -10.33 -16.73
N LYS A 63 12.56 -11.61 -17.13
CA LYS A 63 13.45 -12.59 -16.48
C LYS A 63 14.92 -12.18 -16.61
N ALA A 64 15.32 -11.64 -17.76
CA ALA A 64 16.69 -11.14 -17.98
C ALA A 64 17.02 -9.93 -17.09
N LEU A 65 16.07 -9.02 -16.88
CA LEU A 65 16.24 -7.83 -16.04
C LEU A 65 16.22 -8.14 -14.53
N VAL A 66 15.40 -9.10 -14.09
CA VAL A 66 15.40 -9.59 -12.70
C VAL A 66 16.65 -10.43 -12.41
N GLY A 67 17.24 -11.04 -13.44
CA GLY A 67 18.44 -11.86 -13.34
C GLY A 67 18.17 -13.31 -12.91
N ARG A 68 19.25 -14.09 -12.69
CA ARG A 68 19.23 -15.55 -12.42
C ARG A 68 18.53 -15.99 -11.13
N ALA A 69 17.88 -15.08 -10.42
CA ALA A 69 17.29 -15.29 -9.10
C ALA A 69 15.75 -15.24 -9.12
N VAL A 70 15.12 -15.60 -10.23
CA VAL A 70 13.67 -15.82 -10.25
C VAL A 70 13.42 -17.22 -9.67
N ASP A 71 12.92 -17.31 -8.44
CA ASP A 71 12.47 -18.59 -7.89
C ASP A 71 11.18 -19.01 -8.61
N GLY A 72 10.82 -20.30 -8.57
CA GLY A 72 9.82 -20.88 -9.47
C GLY A 72 8.44 -20.19 -9.38
N GLY A 73 8.13 -19.59 -8.24
CA GLY A 73 6.91 -18.82 -8.02
C GLY A 73 6.87 -17.51 -8.81
N GLU A 74 7.92 -16.68 -8.75
CA GLU A 74 7.95 -15.40 -9.46
C GLU A 74 8.00 -15.60 -10.98
N ALA A 75 8.71 -16.65 -11.44
CA ALA A 75 8.82 -16.96 -12.86
C ALA A 75 7.46 -17.30 -13.46
N ASN A 76 6.66 -18.09 -12.73
CA ASN A 76 5.30 -18.43 -13.12
C ASN A 76 4.38 -17.20 -13.10
N LEU A 77 4.53 -16.30 -12.12
CA LEU A 77 3.76 -15.06 -12.09
C LEU A 77 4.04 -14.20 -13.33
N ILE A 78 5.31 -14.01 -13.67
CA ILE A 78 5.71 -13.24 -14.86
C ILE A 78 5.17 -13.88 -16.13
N ASP A 79 5.23 -15.22 -16.24
CA ASP A 79 4.74 -15.95 -17.41
C ASP A 79 3.22 -15.82 -17.57
N VAL A 80 2.46 -15.96 -16.47
CA VAL A 80 1.00 -15.79 -16.46
C VAL A 80 0.61 -14.35 -16.81
N LEU A 81 1.30 -13.35 -16.24
CA LEU A 81 1.03 -11.95 -16.54
C LEU A 81 1.40 -11.59 -17.99
N ALA A 82 2.48 -12.15 -18.51
CA ALA A 82 2.89 -11.95 -19.90
C ALA A 82 1.90 -12.61 -20.87
N ALA A 83 1.48 -13.85 -20.60
CA ALA A 83 0.51 -14.59 -21.40
C ALA A 83 -0.86 -13.92 -21.48
N ASN A 84 -1.25 -13.19 -20.43
CA ASN A 84 -2.49 -12.42 -20.39
C ASN A 84 -2.32 -10.95 -20.82
N GLU A 85 -1.12 -10.54 -21.27
CA GLU A 85 -0.80 -9.15 -21.64
C GLU A 85 -1.03 -8.15 -20.49
N ARG A 86 -0.96 -8.61 -19.24
CA ARG A 86 -1.26 -7.88 -18.00
C ARG A 86 -0.03 -7.37 -17.27
N LEU A 87 1.14 -7.34 -17.91
CA LEU A 87 2.39 -6.85 -17.30
C LEU A 87 2.29 -5.39 -16.84
N SER A 88 1.43 -4.59 -17.47
CA SER A 88 1.14 -3.20 -17.05
C SER A 88 0.53 -3.09 -15.65
N ALA A 89 -0.06 -4.18 -15.13
CA ALA A 89 -0.68 -4.22 -13.81
C ALA A 89 0.32 -4.60 -12.69
N LEU A 90 1.55 -4.99 -13.01
CA LEU A 90 2.60 -5.30 -12.03
C LEU A 90 2.78 -4.24 -10.93
N PRO A 91 2.85 -2.93 -11.23
CA PRO A 91 2.99 -1.93 -10.17
C PRO A 91 1.79 -1.91 -9.22
N GLU A 92 0.58 -2.15 -9.73
CA GLU A 92 -0.62 -2.21 -8.88
C GLU A 92 -0.70 -3.53 -8.10
N ILE A 93 -0.21 -4.63 -8.66
CA ILE A 93 -0.08 -5.91 -7.93
C ILE A 93 0.88 -5.77 -6.75
N ALA A 94 2.01 -5.08 -6.95
CA ALA A 94 2.98 -4.85 -5.89
C ALA A 94 2.41 -3.98 -4.76
N ASP A 95 1.71 -2.90 -5.11
CA ASP A 95 1.01 -2.03 -4.15
C ASP A 95 -0.05 -2.79 -3.34
N LEU A 96 -0.91 -3.56 -4.02
CA LEU A 96 -1.93 -4.38 -3.38
C LEU A 96 -1.33 -5.48 -2.49
N PHE A 97 -0.20 -6.08 -2.90
CA PHE A 97 0.49 -7.07 -2.09
C PHE A 97 1.07 -6.45 -0.81
N GLU A 98 1.67 -5.27 -0.91
CA GLU A 98 2.17 -4.54 0.27
C GLU A 98 1.02 -4.17 1.22
N ALA A 99 -0.13 -3.72 0.68
CA ALA A 99 -1.32 -3.46 1.48
C ALA A 99 -1.83 -4.72 2.19
N LEU A 100 -1.88 -5.87 1.50
CA LEU A 100 -2.27 -7.16 2.10
C LEU A 100 -1.27 -7.64 3.16
N ARG A 101 0.03 -7.43 2.92
CA ARG A 101 1.10 -7.74 3.85
C ARG A 101 1.01 -6.88 5.09
N ALA A 102 0.82 -5.57 4.94
CA ALA A 102 0.58 -4.65 6.05
C ALA A 102 -0.65 -5.06 6.85
N ALA A 103 -1.74 -5.44 6.18
CA ALA A 103 -2.95 -5.95 6.83
C ALA A 103 -2.71 -7.25 7.63
N GLN A 104 -1.93 -8.21 7.12
CA GLN A 104 -1.58 -9.43 7.86
C GLN A 104 -0.58 -9.20 8.99
N GLU A 105 0.41 -8.32 8.80
CA GLU A 105 1.33 -7.92 9.87
C GLU A 105 0.61 -7.10 10.95
N GLY A 106 -0.65 -6.72 10.71
CA GLY A 106 -1.41 -5.88 11.62
C GLY A 106 -0.72 -4.53 11.74
N VAL A 107 -0.37 -3.93 10.61
CA VAL A 107 0.09 -2.54 10.54
C VAL A 107 -1.11 -1.73 10.05
N THR A 108 -1.79 -1.06 10.99
CA THR A 108 -2.88 -0.15 10.63
C THR A 108 -2.33 1.24 10.40
N GLU A 109 -2.53 1.79 9.21
CA GLU A 109 -2.16 3.17 8.93
C GLU A 109 -3.08 4.13 9.67
N ALA A 110 -2.45 5.07 10.40
CA ALA A 110 -3.13 6.12 11.13
C ALA A 110 -2.69 7.49 10.58
N THR A 111 -3.60 8.27 10.02
CA THR A 111 -3.34 9.64 9.64
C THR A 111 -3.69 10.58 10.80
N ILE A 112 -2.69 11.21 11.40
CA ILE A 112 -2.83 12.19 12.47
C ILE A 112 -2.82 13.58 11.84
N TYR A 113 -3.98 14.22 11.77
CA TYR A 113 -4.12 15.63 11.42
C TYR A 113 -3.92 16.49 12.66
N SER A 114 -2.96 17.40 12.62
CA SER A 114 -2.65 18.29 13.72
C SER A 114 -2.64 19.74 13.28
N ALA A 115 -3.19 20.62 14.12
CA ALA A 115 -3.13 22.07 13.93
C ALA A 115 -1.68 22.61 13.96
N PHE A 116 -0.80 21.94 14.68
CA PHE A 116 0.59 22.33 14.89
C PHE A 116 1.54 21.17 14.55
N PRO A 117 2.77 21.47 14.10
CA PRO A 117 3.80 20.44 13.96
C PRO A 117 4.01 19.76 15.33
N LEU A 118 3.86 18.43 15.37
CA LEU A 118 4.15 17.65 16.56
C LEU A 118 5.66 17.40 16.67
N ASP A 119 6.14 17.44 17.90
CA ASP A 119 7.50 17.02 18.24
C ASP A 119 7.63 15.48 18.15
N ASP A 120 8.80 14.96 17.78
CA ASP A 120 9.05 13.51 17.65
C ASP A 120 8.69 12.73 18.92
N ALA A 121 8.90 13.35 20.09
CA ALA A 121 8.52 12.77 21.38
C ALA A 121 7.00 12.59 21.52
N GLN A 122 6.21 13.58 21.10
CA GLN A 122 4.75 13.52 21.15
C GLN A 122 4.20 12.52 20.14
N ARG A 123 4.77 12.48 18.93
CA ARG A 123 4.41 11.50 17.91
C ARG A 123 4.59 10.08 18.43
N LYS A 124 5.71 9.81 19.10
CA LYS A 124 6.02 8.46 19.61
C LYS A 124 5.10 8.04 20.75
N ASP A 125 4.74 8.98 21.63
CA ASP A 125 3.78 8.75 22.72
C ASP A 125 2.37 8.45 22.16
N LEU A 126 1.92 9.23 21.17
CA LEU A 126 0.68 9.01 20.43
C LEU A 126 0.63 7.66 19.72
N ILE A 127 1.72 7.28 19.04
CA ILE A 127 1.83 5.95 18.40
C ILE A 127 1.70 4.86 19.46
N THR A 128 2.39 5.01 20.60
CA THR A 128 2.35 4.00 21.68
C THR A 128 0.94 3.86 22.28
N ASP A 129 0.22 4.95 22.51
CA ASP A 129 -1.16 4.93 23.00
C ASP A 129 -2.14 4.31 21.99
N LEU A 130 -1.97 4.64 20.71
CA LEU A 130 -2.75 4.05 19.62
C LEU A 130 -2.45 2.55 19.48
N GLU A 131 -1.18 2.13 19.51
CA GLU A 131 -0.77 0.72 19.47
C GLU A 131 -1.37 -0.06 20.65
N ALA A 132 -1.42 0.54 21.85
CA ALA A 132 -2.07 -0.05 23.02
C ALA A 132 -3.59 -0.18 22.86
N ARG A 133 -4.26 0.83 22.29
CA ARG A 133 -5.72 0.81 22.05
C ARG A 133 -6.14 -0.17 20.98
N PHE A 134 -5.42 -0.21 19.86
CA PHE A 134 -5.76 -1.04 18.71
C PHE A 134 -5.09 -2.42 18.73
N LYS A 135 -4.21 -2.69 19.72
CA LYS A 135 -3.47 -3.96 19.92
C LYS A 135 -2.74 -4.46 18.67
N THR A 136 -2.31 -3.53 17.84
CA THR A 136 -1.90 -3.71 16.45
C THR A 136 -0.80 -2.69 16.21
N ARG A 137 0.23 -3.00 15.41
CA ARG A 137 1.25 -2.01 15.08
C ARG A 137 0.58 -0.89 14.27
N LEU A 138 0.93 0.37 14.55
CA LEU A 138 0.43 1.48 13.73
C LEU A 138 1.58 2.26 13.12
N THR A 139 1.44 2.51 11.83
CA THR A 139 2.25 3.50 11.13
C THR A 139 1.47 4.80 11.15
N ALA A 140 1.92 5.77 11.94
CA ALA A 140 1.28 7.08 12.01
C ALA A 140 1.92 8.07 11.03
N GLU A 141 1.13 8.53 10.06
CA GLU A 141 1.47 9.67 9.19
C GLU A 141 0.93 10.96 9.80
N VAL A 142 1.79 11.95 10.03
CA VAL A 142 1.40 13.23 10.63
C VAL A 142 1.23 14.27 9.53
N VAL A 143 0.02 14.79 9.39
CA VAL A 143 -0.33 15.85 8.44
C VAL A 143 -0.63 17.12 9.23
N VAL A 144 0.11 18.20 8.96
CA VAL A 144 -0.15 19.50 9.60
C VAL A 144 -1.24 20.24 8.81
N ASP A 145 -2.43 20.33 9.39
CA ASP A 145 -3.55 21.06 8.82
C ASP A 145 -3.85 22.29 9.69
N GLN A 146 -3.42 23.46 9.21
CA GLN A 146 -3.59 24.75 9.89
C GLN A 146 -5.06 25.25 9.90
N SER A 147 -5.98 24.55 9.21
CA SER A 147 -7.42 24.86 9.25
C SER A 147 -8.07 24.33 10.54
N LEU A 148 -7.39 23.44 11.27
CA LEU A 148 -7.75 23.07 12.63
C LEU A 148 -7.40 24.22 13.58
N ILE A 149 -8.42 24.84 14.17
CA ILE A 149 -8.28 25.95 15.14
C ILE A 149 -7.58 25.48 16.44
N GLY A 150 -7.51 24.16 16.65
CA GLY A 150 -6.75 23.51 17.72
C GLY A 150 -7.16 22.06 17.96
N GLY A 151 -6.20 21.24 18.39
CA GLY A 151 -6.38 19.81 18.68
C GLY A 151 -5.88 18.88 17.58
N VAL A 152 -6.08 17.58 17.79
CA VAL A 152 -5.63 16.50 16.89
C VAL A 152 -6.85 15.69 16.43
N LYS A 153 -6.90 15.42 15.12
CA LYS A 153 -7.84 14.50 14.50
C LYS A 153 -7.06 13.30 13.99
N ILE A 154 -7.35 12.12 14.53
CA ILE A 154 -6.67 10.87 14.17
C ILE A 154 -7.63 10.05 13.33
N VAL A 155 -7.21 9.61 12.16
CA VAL A 155 -7.96 8.73 11.27
C VAL A 155 -7.22 7.41 11.19
N VAL A 156 -7.82 6.33 11.69
CA VAL A 156 -7.24 4.99 11.71
C VAL A 156 -8.14 4.07 10.90
N GLY A 157 -7.78 3.81 9.64
CA GLY A 157 -8.67 3.11 8.70
C GLY A 157 -10.03 3.80 8.56
N ASP A 158 -11.09 3.18 9.09
CA ASP A 158 -12.46 3.70 9.09
C ASP A 158 -12.82 4.49 10.38
N GLN A 159 -11.98 4.43 11.42
CA GLN A 159 -12.25 5.08 12.70
C GLN A 159 -11.66 6.48 12.73
N VAL A 160 -12.50 7.49 12.97
CA VAL A 160 -12.08 8.88 13.16
C VAL A 160 -12.18 9.26 14.63
N LEU A 161 -11.04 9.54 15.25
CA LEU A 161 -10.95 10.11 16.59
C LEU A 161 -10.72 11.62 16.48
N ASP A 162 -11.78 12.40 16.63
CA ASP A 162 -11.70 13.86 16.63
C ASP A 162 -11.60 14.38 18.07
N THR A 163 -10.41 14.87 18.44
CA THR A 163 -10.19 15.62 19.69
C THR A 163 -10.01 17.11 19.43
N SER A 164 -10.49 17.59 18.29
CA SER A 164 -10.34 18.98 17.88
C SER A 164 -11.28 19.89 18.68
N VAL A 165 -10.78 21.07 19.06
CA VAL A 165 -11.56 22.11 19.74
C VAL A 165 -12.78 22.52 18.88
N ARG A 166 -12.61 22.49 17.55
CA ARG A 166 -13.70 22.72 16.59
C ARG A 166 -14.84 21.72 16.76
N GLY A 167 -14.56 20.42 16.82
CA GLY A 167 -15.58 19.39 16.98
C GLY A 167 -16.38 19.58 18.28
N LYS A 168 -15.69 19.96 19.36
CA LYS A 168 -16.33 20.22 20.66
C LYS A 168 -17.22 21.46 20.65
N LEU A 169 -16.79 22.54 19.98
CA LEU A 169 -17.62 23.73 19.78
C LEU A 169 -18.82 23.46 18.87
N GLU A 170 -18.64 22.67 17.83
CA GLU A 170 -19.70 22.32 16.87
C GLU A 170 -20.77 21.43 17.53
N SER A 171 -20.36 20.45 18.35
CA SER A 171 -21.28 19.65 19.17
C SER A 171 -22.05 20.50 20.20
N LEU A 172 -21.40 21.48 20.83
CA LEU A 172 -22.07 22.43 21.73
C LEU A 172 -23.07 23.30 20.96
N ARG A 173 -22.71 23.77 19.76
CA ARG A 173 -23.60 24.57 18.92
C ARG A 173 -24.81 23.77 18.45
N LEU A 174 -24.65 22.50 18.11
CA LEU A 174 -25.77 21.60 17.80
C LEU A 174 -26.67 21.36 19.02
N ALA A 175 -26.08 21.15 20.20
CA ALA A 175 -26.84 20.91 21.44
C ALA A 175 -27.63 22.14 21.92
N LEU A 176 -27.25 23.35 21.51
CA LEU A 176 -27.93 24.60 21.84
C LEU A 176 -28.99 25.03 20.81
N ASN A 177 -29.07 24.35 19.66
CA ASN A 177 -29.97 24.67 18.56
C ASN A 177 -31.15 23.67 18.45
N ASN A 178 -31.43 22.94 19.54
CA ASN A 178 -32.57 22.06 19.75
C ASN A 178 -33.14 22.31 21.16
#